data_AF-A0A925Q9H3-F1
#
_entry.id   AF-A0A925Q9H3-F1
#
_cell.length_a   1.000
_cell.length_b   1.000
_cell.length_c   1.000
_cell.angle_alpha   90.00
_cell.angle_beta   90.00
_cell.angle_gamma   90.00
#
_symmetry.space_group_name_H-M   'P 1'
#
loop_
_entity.id
_entity.type
_entity.pdbx_description
1 polymer ?
#
loop_
_entity_poly.entity_id
_entity_poly.type
_entity_poly.pdbx_seq_one_letter_code
_entity_poly.pdbx_strand_id
1 'polypeptide(L)'
;SEADRASATDGVEARTRAVLHRTASSWPSIDLSREAAAAADENLAMVSDAYARGAVTVTDLIDAQEAALSAGLAATDAKYGFLIDFVSVLRTMGEFEILLDPASREAWYGRVENWFRTHP
;
A
#
# COMPACT_ATOMS: atom_id res chain seq x y z
N SER A 1 -0.11 -36.32 -16.00
CA SER A 1 0.65 -37.25 -15.15
C SER A 1 0.56 -36.79 -13.69
N GLU A 2 0.93 -37.62 -12.71
CA GLU A 2 1.01 -37.20 -11.30
C GLU A 2 2.05 -36.08 -11.09
N ALA A 3 3.12 -36.09 -11.89
CA ALA A 3 4.12 -35.02 -11.96
C ALA A 3 3.54 -33.67 -12.46
N ASP A 4 2.61 -33.70 -13.42
CA ASP A 4 1.95 -32.47 -13.91
C ASP A 4 1.05 -31.85 -12.83
N ARG A 5 0.43 -32.68 -11.98
CA ARG A 5 -0.39 -32.19 -10.85
C ARG A 5 0.48 -31.62 -9.72
N ALA A 6 1.60 -32.28 -9.40
CA ALA A 6 2.56 -31.76 -8.43
C ALA A 6 3.15 -30.42 -8.88
N SER A 7 3.59 -30.32 -10.14
CA SER A 7 4.11 -29.07 -10.73
C SER A 7 3.07 -27.95 -10.75
N ALA A 8 1.80 -28.27 -11.03
CA ALA A 8 0.71 -27.30 -10.95
C ALA A 8 0.48 -26.79 -9.51
N THR A 9 0.58 -27.67 -8.52
CA THR A 9 0.39 -27.34 -7.10
C THR A 9 1.53 -26.46 -6.58
N ASP A 10 2.78 -26.84 -6.83
CA ASP A 10 3.97 -26.05 -6.47
C ASP A 10 3.95 -24.66 -7.12
N GLY A 11 3.46 -24.58 -8.37
CA GLY A 11 3.30 -23.34 -9.09
C GLY A 11 2.25 -22.41 -8.48
N VAL A 12 1.15 -22.94 -7.93
CA VAL A 12 0.13 -22.17 -7.21
C VAL A 12 0.66 -21.69 -5.86
N GLU A 13 1.39 -22.53 -5.14
CA GLU A 13 1.95 -22.19 -3.83
C GLU A 13 3.03 -21.09 -3.94
N ALA A 14 4.01 -21.26 -4.83
CA ALA A 14 5.07 -20.28 -5.06
C ALA A 14 4.51 -18.90 -5.45
N ARG A 15 3.45 -18.91 -6.26
CA ARG A 15 2.75 -17.73 -6.72
C ARG A 15 1.97 -17.05 -5.59
N THR A 16 1.28 -17.81 -4.74
CA THR A 16 0.59 -17.31 -3.53
C THR A 16 1.59 -16.69 -2.54
N ARG A 17 2.76 -17.30 -2.37
CA ARG A 17 3.83 -16.80 -1.50
C ARG A 17 4.43 -15.49 -2.02
N ALA A 18 4.72 -15.40 -3.31
CA ALA A 18 5.21 -14.18 -3.95
C ALA A 18 4.18 -13.03 -3.86
N VAL A 19 2.90 -13.37 -3.95
CA VAL A 19 1.75 -12.49 -3.75
C VAL A 19 1.73 -11.90 -2.34
N LEU A 20 1.79 -12.75 -1.31
CA LEU A 20 1.73 -12.32 0.09
C LEU A 20 2.93 -11.44 0.45
N HIS A 21 4.12 -11.79 -0.03
CA HIS A 21 5.32 -10.97 0.17
C HIS A 21 5.20 -9.58 -0.46
N ARG A 22 4.66 -9.47 -1.68
CA ARG A 22 4.46 -8.17 -2.33
C ARG A 22 3.45 -7.31 -1.57
N THR A 23 2.30 -7.87 -1.22
CA THR A 23 1.28 -7.17 -0.43
C THR A 23 1.83 -6.73 0.94
N ALA A 24 2.56 -7.61 1.62
CA ALA A 24 3.24 -7.30 2.88
C ALA A 24 4.29 -6.19 2.74
N SER A 25 4.98 -6.09 1.59
CA SER A 25 5.95 -5.02 1.34
C SER A 25 5.31 -3.68 0.98
N SER A 26 4.15 -3.70 0.31
CA SER A 26 3.41 -2.50 -0.07
C SER A 26 2.66 -1.85 1.10
N TRP A 27 2.30 -2.63 2.12
CA TRP A 27 1.55 -2.13 3.27
C TRP A 27 2.33 -1.09 4.12
N PRO A 28 3.58 -1.35 4.56
CA PRO A 28 4.40 -0.35 5.24
C PRO A 28 4.64 0.91 4.40
N SER A 29 4.73 0.76 3.07
CA SER A 29 4.92 1.90 2.15
C SER A 29 3.73 2.86 2.18
N ILE A 30 2.50 2.34 2.29
CA ILE A 30 1.29 3.17 2.43
C ILE A 30 1.32 3.95 3.74
N ASP A 31 1.58 3.26 4.86
CA ASP A 31 1.57 3.90 6.19
C ASP A 31 2.66 4.97 6.30
N LEU A 32 3.90 4.67 5.87
CA LEU A 32 5.00 5.62 5.86
C LEU A 32 4.71 6.83 4.95
N SER A 33 4.17 6.60 3.76
CA SER A 33 3.86 7.70 2.84
C SER A 33 2.72 8.58 3.37
N ARG A 34 1.74 7.98 4.07
CA ARG A 34 0.66 8.71 4.74
C ARG A 34 1.18 9.55 5.91
N GLU A 35 2.07 9.00 6.73
CA GLU A 35 2.71 9.75 7.83
C GLU A 35 3.55 10.90 7.29
N ALA A 36 4.30 10.69 6.20
CA ALA A 36 5.07 11.73 5.54
C ALA A 36 4.17 12.86 5.00
N ALA A 37 3.04 12.53 4.38
CA ALA A 37 2.07 13.51 3.91
C ALA A 37 1.49 14.34 5.07
N ALA A 38 1.11 13.70 6.18
CA ALA A 38 0.60 14.39 7.35
C ALA A 38 1.65 15.34 7.98
N ALA A 39 2.90 14.89 8.08
CA ALA A 39 3.99 15.73 8.58
C ALA A 39 4.29 16.92 7.65
N ALA A 40 4.22 16.72 6.34
CA ALA A 40 4.42 17.79 5.36
C ALA A 40 3.29 18.83 5.40
N ASP A 41 2.04 18.40 5.59
CA ASP A 41 0.89 19.28 5.78
C ASP A 41 1.01 20.11 7.07
N GLU A 42 1.47 19.50 8.17
CA GLU A 42 1.72 20.21 9.43
C GLU A 42 2.83 21.25 9.28
N ASN A 43 3.93 20.88 8.61
CA ASN A 43 5.01 21.82 8.30
C ASN A 43 4.53 22.99 7.45
N LEU A 44 3.72 22.73 6.40
CA LEU A 44 3.13 23.78 5.57
C LEU A 44 2.25 24.74 6.38
N ALA A 45 1.46 24.22 7.34
CA ALA A 45 0.65 25.06 8.21
C ALA A 45 1.52 25.99 9.08
N MET A 46 2.59 25.45 9.68
CA MET A 46 3.55 26.23 10.49
C MET A 46 4.26 27.30 9.66
N VAL A 47 4.75 26.95 8.47
CA VAL A 47 5.45 27.88 7.57
C VAL A 47 4.51 28.96 7.04
N SER A 48 3.25 28.62 6.74
CA SER A 48 2.23 29.59 6.31
C SER A 48 1.96 30.65 7.38
N ASP A 49 1.84 30.23 8.64
CA ASP A 49 1.67 31.13 9.80
C ASP A 49 2.93 32.00 10.03
N ALA A 50 4.13 31.41 9.91
CA ALA A 50 5.38 32.16 9.98
C ALA A 50 5.52 33.20 8.85
N TYR A 51 5.12 32.84 7.62
CA TYR A 51 5.15 33.72 6.45
C TYR A 51 4.17 34.90 6.63
N ALA A 52 2.95 34.63 7.10
CA ALA A 52 1.95 35.67 7.38
C ALA A 52 2.44 36.70 8.42
N ARG A 53 3.34 36.29 9.33
CA ARG A 53 4.00 37.16 10.31
C ARG A 53 5.31 37.79 9.80
N GLY A 54 5.73 37.51 8.57
CA GLY A 54 6.98 37.99 7.99
C GLY A 54 8.25 37.37 8.60
N ALA A 55 8.12 36.22 9.29
CA ALA A 55 9.23 35.55 9.97
C ALA A 55 10.06 34.64 9.03
N VAL A 56 9.49 34.26 7.88
CA VAL A 56 10.14 33.46 6.83
C VAL A 56 9.87 34.09 5.46
N THR A 57 10.61 33.66 4.44
CA THR A 57 10.50 34.19 3.08
C THR A 57 9.35 33.52 2.31
N VAL A 58 8.96 34.14 1.19
CA VAL A 58 8.00 33.50 0.26
C VAL A 58 8.57 32.22 -0.36
N THR A 59 9.89 32.12 -0.49
CA THR A 59 10.55 30.91 -0.98
C THR A 59 10.39 29.76 0.01
N ASP A 60 10.55 30.02 1.31
CA ASP A 60 10.31 29.01 2.36
C ASP A 60 8.87 28.48 2.31
N LEU A 61 7.89 29.36 2.04
CA LEU A 61 6.49 28.97 1.84
C LEU A 61 6.32 28.08 0.60
N ILE A 62 6.92 28.45 -0.53
CA ILE A 62 6.85 27.67 -1.77
C ILE A 62 7.48 26.28 -1.57
N ASP A 63 8.62 26.21 -0.90
CA ASP A 63 9.29 24.93 -0.61
C ASP A 63 8.43 24.03 0.28
N ALA A 64 7.76 24.60 1.28
CA ALA A 64 6.82 23.85 2.12
C ALA A 64 5.58 23.38 1.35
N GLN A 65 5.07 24.18 0.41
CA GLN A 65 3.96 23.81 -0.47
C GLN A 65 4.35 22.67 -1.41
N GLU A 66 5.53 22.74 -2.02
CA GLU A 66 6.06 21.69 -2.88
C GLU A 66 6.26 20.39 -2.11
N ALA A 67 6.82 20.46 -0.89
CA ALA A 67 6.99 19.29 -0.04
C ALA A 67 5.65 18.62 0.32
N ALA A 68 4.63 19.41 0.69
CA ALA A 68 3.29 18.90 1.00
C ALA A 68 2.63 18.25 -0.23
N LEU A 69 2.69 18.92 -1.39
CA LEU A 69 2.16 18.40 -2.64
C LEU A 69 2.85 17.07 -3.03
N SER A 70 4.18 17.05 -3.01
CA SER A 70 4.97 15.87 -3.35
C SER A 70 4.68 14.69 -2.41
N ALA A 71 4.62 14.93 -1.10
CA ALA A 71 4.29 13.90 -0.12
C ALA A 71 2.85 13.37 -0.29
N GLY A 72 1.88 14.25 -0.58
CA GLY A 72 0.49 13.87 -0.85
C GLY A 72 0.35 13.03 -2.13
N LEU A 73 1.09 13.36 -3.18
CA LEU A 73 1.16 12.56 -4.41
C LEU A 73 1.77 11.18 -4.13
N ALA A 74 2.89 11.13 -3.40
CA ALA A 74 3.53 9.86 -3.03
C ALA A 74 2.60 8.94 -2.20
N ALA A 75 1.85 9.49 -1.25
CA ALA A 75 0.87 8.73 -0.48
C ALA A 75 -0.27 8.18 -1.36
N THR A 76 -0.69 8.97 -2.34
CA THR A 76 -1.72 8.56 -3.31
C THR A 76 -1.20 7.44 -4.21
N ASP A 77 0.02 7.57 -4.72
CA ASP A 77 0.68 6.57 -5.56
C ASP A 77 0.93 5.26 -4.81
N ALA A 78 1.38 5.32 -3.55
CA ALA A 78 1.55 4.14 -2.71
C ALA A 78 0.22 3.36 -2.55
N LYS A 79 -0.89 4.07 -2.33
CA LYS A 79 -2.22 3.48 -2.23
C LYS A 79 -2.66 2.83 -3.54
N TYR A 80 -2.49 3.50 -4.68
CA TYR A 80 -2.86 2.91 -5.97
C TYR A 80 -1.95 1.75 -6.37
N GLY A 81 -0.65 1.84 -6.07
CA GLY A 81 0.31 0.76 -6.27
C GLY A 81 -0.10 -0.51 -5.53
N PHE A 82 -0.47 -0.38 -4.25
CA PHE A 82 -1.03 -1.50 -3.48
C PHE A 82 -2.27 -2.11 -4.13
N LEU A 83 -3.23 -1.29 -4.57
CA LEU A 83 -4.46 -1.78 -5.19
C LEU A 83 -4.18 -2.51 -6.51
N ILE A 84 -3.25 -2.00 -7.33
CA ILE A 84 -2.82 -2.64 -8.57
C ILE A 84 -2.13 -3.97 -8.28
N ASP A 85 -1.24 -4.01 -7.29
CA ASP A 85 -0.56 -5.24 -6.87
C ASP A 85 -1.57 -6.26 -6.36
N PHE A 86 -2.53 -5.83 -5.55
CA PHE A 86 -3.61 -6.68 -5.04
C PHE A 86 -4.53 -7.22 -6.13
N VAL A 87 -4.89 -6.43 -7.14
CA VAL A 87 -5.68 -6.94 -8.28
C VAL A 87 -4.85 -7.90 -9.14
N SER A 88 -3.55 -7.62 -9.32
CA SER A 88 -2.63 -8.49 -10.08
C SER A 88 -2.47 -9.85 -9.41
N VAL A 89 -2.46 -9.87 -8.08
CA VAL A 89 -2.52 -11.06 -7.23
C VAL A 89 -3.78 -11.88 -7.53
N LEU A 90 -4.96 -11.26 -7.42
CA LEU A 90 -6.26 -11.94 -7.61
C LEU A 90 -6.36 -12.55 -9.01
N ARG A 91 -5.98 -11.78 -10.04
CA ARG A 91 -5.93 -12.24 -11.43
C ARG A 91 -5.04 -13.47 -11.60
N THR A 92 -3.89 -13.47 -10.94
CA THR A 92 -2.86 -14.51 -11.05
C THR A 92 -3.29 -15.81 -10.37
N MET A 93 -4.12 -15.71 -9.33
CA MET A 93 -4.75 -16.86 -8.65
C MET A 93 -6.02 -17.35 -9.36
N GLY A 94 -6.57 -16.57 -10.29
CA GLY A 94 -7.88 -16.84 -10.91
C GLY A 94 -9.05 -16.64 -9.94
N GLU A 95 -8.80 -16.05 -8.76
CA GLU A 95 -9.79 -15.83 -7.71
C GLU A 95 -10.29 -14.38 -7.75
N PHE A 96 -11.45 -14.17 -8.39
CA PHE A 96 -12.15 -12.88 -8.39
C PHE A 96 -13.30 -12.84 -7.37
N GLU A 97 -13.65 -13.96 -6.75
CA GLU A 97 -14.76 -14.03 -5.79
C GLU A 97 -14.58 -13.09 -4.60
N ILE A 98 -13.36 -12.80 -4.16
CA ILE A 98 -13.06 -11.79 -3.13
C ILE A 98 -13.64 -10.40 -3.46
N LEU A 99 -13.70 -10.05 -4.75
CA LEU A 99 -14.24 -8.76 -5.20
C LEU A 99 -15.76 -8.82 -5.38
N LEU A 100 -16.32 -10.00 -5.63
CA LEU A 100 -17.69 -10.18 -6.10
C LEU A 100 -18.63 -10.74 -5.02
N ASP A 101 -18.12 -11.44 -4.00
CA ASP A 101 -18.88 -12.05 -2.91
C ASP A 101 -18.33 -11.67 -1.51
N PRO A 102 -19.14 -11.02 -0.65
CA PRO A 102 -18.74 -10.66 0.71
C PRO A 102 -18.38 -11.85 1.62
N ALA A 103 -19.00 -13.02 1.44
CA ALA A 103 -18.72 -14.18 2.29
C ALA A 103 -17.35 -14.80 1.99
N SER A 104 -17.00 -14.93 0.70
CA SER A 104 -15.67 -15.36 0.26
C SER A 104 -14.55 -14.40 0.71
N ARG A 105 -14.83 -13.09 0.81
CA ARG A 105 -13.89 -12.09 1.32
C ARG A 105 -13.53 -12.30 2.80
N GLU A 106 -14.52 -12.53 3.64
CA GLU A 106 -14.31 -12.70 5.09
C GLU A 106 -13.52 -13.98 5.41
N ALA A 107 -13.84 -15.07 4.70
CA ALA A 107 -13.12 -16.33 4.82
C ALA A 107 -11.65 -16.22 4.37
N TRP A 108 -11.36 -15.38 3.37
CA TRP A 108 -9.99 -15.12 2.93
C TRP A 108 -9.20 -14.28 3.96
N TYR A 109 -9.80 -13.21 4.51
CA TYR A 109 -9.16 -12.40 5.56
C TYR A 109 -8.72 -13.25 6.75
N GLY A 110 -9.59 -14.14 7.24
CA GLY A 110 -9.25 -15.05 8.34
C GLY A 110 -8.08 -16.00 8.02
N ARG A 111 -7.91 -16.44 6.77
CA ARG A 111 -6.76 -17.27 6.36
C ARG A 111 -5.46 -16.48 6.34
N VAL A 112 -5.48 -15.25 5.82
CA VAL A 112 -4.31 -14.36 5.75
C VAL A 112 -3.85 -13.96 7.14
N GLU A 113 -4.77 -13.54 8.01
CA GLU A 113 -4.47 -13.19 9.40
C GLU A 113 -3.83 -14.36 10.15
N ASN A 114 -4.39 -15.56 9.99
CA ASN A 114 -3.81 -16.76 10.58
C ASN A 114 -2.40 -17.08 10.05
N TRP A 115 -2.14 -16.83 8.77
CA TRP A 115 -0.82 -17.04 8.18
C TRP A 115 0.23 -16.10 8.79
N PHE A 116 -0.04 -14.79 8.85
CA PHE A 116 0.87 -13.81 9.48
C PHE A 116 1.11 -14.09 10.97
N ARG A 117 0.10 -14.59 11.69
CA ARG A 117 0.23 -14.95 13.11
C ARG A 117 1.10 -16.19 13.34
N THR A 118 1.14 -17.11 12.37
CA THR A 118 1.89 -18.38 12.47
C THR A 118 3.28 -18.32 11.85
N HIS A 119 3.53 -17.33 11.00
CA HIS A 119 4.80 -17.10 10.30
C HIS A 119 5.20 -15.63 10.46
N PRO A 120 5.76 -15.23 11.63
CA PRO A 120 6.20 -13.86 11.89
C PRO A 120 7.45 -13.45 11.08
#